data_AF-V4LRX2-F1
#
_entry.id   AF-V4LRX2-F1
#
_cell.length_a   1.000
_cell.length_b   1.000
_cell.length_c   1.000
_cell.angle_alpha   90.00
_cell.angle_beta   90.00
_cell.angle_gamma   90.00
#
_symmetry.space_group_name_H-M   'P 1'
#
loop_
_entity.id
_entity.type
_entity.pdbx_description
1 polymer ?
#
loop_
_entity_poly.entity_id
_entity_poly.type
_entity_poly.pdbx_seq_one_letter_code
_entity_poly.pdbx_strand_id
1 'polypeptide(L)'
;MEGEEPPHSTGRITCPRCGQPVSYIEKHRRNGHVYYYAVHYLGYERAPDGRVLKRLRKCYLGPDLYSYVSGTHGDLGLTFRGLAERGRELEYLEGLVRALEGRLERGELDRAQALELAGALAQLSERLARLSGRLRGRAGPSGAQA
;
A
#
# COMPACT_ATOMS: atom_id res chain seq x y z
N MET A 1 4.60 29.28 -30.90
CA MET A 1 3.15 29.12 -30.63
C MET A 1 2.84 27.67 -30.99
N GLU A 2 2.53 26.73 -30.11
CA GLU A 2 2.23 26.72 -28.68
C GLU A 2 2.93 25.48 -28.10
N GLY A 3 3.75 25.66 -27.07
CA GLY A 3 4.26 24.53 -26.30
C GLY A 3 3.18 24.14 -25.32
N GLU A 4 2.40 23.14 -25.66
CA GLU A 4 1.32 22.62 -24.82
C GLU A 4 1.90 22.28 -23.44
N GLU A 5 1.56 23.10 -22.44
CA GLU A 5 2.01 22.94 -21.07
C GLU A 5 1.61 21.54 -20.60
N PRO A 6 2.52 20.76 -19.99
CA PRO A 6 2.15 19.47 -19.43
C PRO A 6 1.05 19.70 -18.40
N PRO A 7 -0.05 18.94 -18.42
CA PRO A 7 -1.26 19.25 -17.68
C PRO A 7 -0.93 19.47 -16.20
N HIS A 8 -1.18 20.70 -15.75
CA HIS A 8 -0.98 21.12 -14.37
C HIS A 8 -1.92 20.35 -13.44
N SER A 9 -1.33 19.41 -12.71
CA SER A 9 -1.65 19.00 -11.34
C SER A 9 -3.13 18.90 -10.94
N THR A 10 -3.85 17.91 -11.47
CA THR A 10 -4.97 17.29 -10.74
C THR A 10 -4.41 16.35 -9.68
N GLY A 11 -4.48 16.77 -8.40
CA GLY A 11 -4.27 15.94 -7.20
C GLY A 11 -2.96 15.14 -7.17
N ARG A 12 -1.86 15.75 -6.74
CA ARG A 12 -0.54 15.09 -6.65
C ARG A 12 -0.62 13.85 -5.75
N ILE A 13 -0.73 12.67 -6.35
CA ILE A 13 -0.57 11.39 -5.66
C ILE A 13 0.86 11.34 -5.13
N THR A 14 1.04 11.21 -3.82
CA THR A 14 2.35 10.95 -3.22
C THR A 14 2.75 9.51 -3.46
N CYS A 15 3.97 9.30 -3.99
CA CYS A 15 4.51 7.98 -4.23
C CYS A 15 4.74 7.25 -2.90
N PRO A 16 4.10 6.09 -2.67
CA PRO A 16 4.25 5.35 -1.41
C PRO A 16 5.64 4.75 -1.25
N ARG A 17 6.44 4.66 -2.32
CA ARG A 17 7.81 4.12 -2.27
C ARG A 17 8.87 5.16 -1.90
N CYS A 18 8.69 6.43 -2.27
CA CYS A 18 9.74 7.45 -2.10
C CYS A 18 9.26 8.82 -1.62
N GLY A 19 7.97 8.99 -1.33
CA GLY A 19 7.39 10.26 -0.82
C GLY A 19 7.32 11.42 -1.81
N GLN A 20 7.82 11.26 -3.04
CA GLN A 20 7.80 12.31 -4.07
C GLN A 20 6.45 12.35 -4.79
N PRO A 21 6.02 13.52 -5.32
CA PRO A 21 4.87 13.59 -6.22
C PRO A 21 5.03 12.64 -7.41
N VAL A 22 3.99 11.87 -7.69
CA VAL A 22 3.88 11.06 -8.89
C VAL A 22 3.42 11.95 -10.03
N SER A 23 4.08 11.85 -11.18
CA SER A 23 3.64 12.50 -12.41
C SER A 23 2.52 11.71 -13.07
N TYR A 24 2.68 10.38 -13.16
CA TYR A 24 1.63 9.43 -13.58
C TYR A 24 1.97 8.00 -13.14
N ILE A 25 0.97 7.12 -13.17
CA ILE A 25 1.14 5.68 -12.93
C ILE A 25 1.19 4.96 -14.27
N GLU A 26 2.23 4.15 -14.48
CA GLU A 26 2.29 3.20 -15.58
C GLU A 26 1.77 1.83 -15.15
N LYS A 27 1.10 1.16 -16.08
CA LYS A 27 0.58 -0.20 -15.94
C LYS A 27 1.19 -1.09 -17.01
N HIS A 28 1.84 -2.17 -16.60
CA HIS A 28 2.48 -3.13 -17.50
C HIS A 28 1.82 -4.49 -17.32
N ARG A 29 1.43 -5.15 -18.41
CA ARG A 29 0.93 -6.53 -18.39
C ARG A 29 1.99 -7.47 -18.91
N ARG A 30 2.36 -8.50 -18.15
CA ARG A 30 3.31 -9.56 -18.57
C ARG A 30 2.89 -10.89 -17.98
N ASN A 31 2.79 -11.93 -18.82
CA ASN A 31 2.45 -13.30 -18.41
C ASN A 31 1.21 -13.38 -17.49
N GLY A 32 0.16 -12.62 -17.80
CA GLY A 32 -1.08 -12.59 -17.00
C GLY A 32 -1.01 -11.73 -15.72
N HIS A 33 0.16 -11.20 -15.36
CA HIS A 33 0.33 -10.31 -14.21
C HIS A 33 0.31 -8.84 -14.60
N VAL A 34 -0.24 -8.00 -13.74
CA VAL A 34 -0.23 -6.55 -13.89
C VAL A 34 0.78 -5.95 -12.92
N TYR A 35 1.63 -5.06 -13.41
CA TYR A 35 2.67 -4.38 -12.64
C TYR A 35 2.48 -2.87 -12.71
N TYR A 36 2.64 -2.20 -11.57
CA TYR A 36 2.49 -0.75 -11.46
C TYR A 36 3.82 -0.06 -11.20
N TYR A 37 3.99 1.11 -11.83
CA TYR A 37 5.14 1.98 -11.60
C TYR A 37 4.69 3.41 -11.39
N ALA A 38 5.17 4.04 -10.32
CA ALA A 38 5.09 5.48 -10.16
C ALA A 38 6.18 6.14 -11.00
N VAL A 39 5.79 6.98 -11.95
CA VAL A 39 6.73 7.74 -12.77
C VAL A 39 6.88 9.15 -12.21
N HIS A 40 8.13 9.57 -12.10
CA HIS A 40 8.55 10.89 -11.64
C HIS A 40 9.27 11.62 -12.78
N TYR A 41 8.71 12.74 -13.18
CA TYR A 41 9.35 13.65 -14.12
C TYR A 41 10.41 14.50 -13.41
N LEU A 42 11.65 14.46 -13.89
CA LEU A 42 12.80 15.15 -13.29
C LEU A 42 13.31 16.31 -14.17
N GLY A 43 12.52 16.75 -15.16
CA GLY A 43 12.92 17.76 -16.13
C GLY A 43 13.40 17.14 -17.45
N TYR A 44 14.16 17.93 -18.21
CA TYR A 44 14.69 17.55 -19.51
C TYR A 44 16.21 17.38 -19.46
N GLU A 45 16.73 16.51 -20.32
CA GLU A 45 18.17 16.35 -20.57
C GLU A 45 18.46 16.46 -22.06
N ARG A 46 19.65 16.96 -22.42
CA ARG A 46 20.10 17.05 -23.81
C ARG A 46 20.95 15.83 -24.13
N ALA A 47 20.55 15.09 -25.15
CA ALA A 47 21.33 13.98 -25.69
C ALA A 47 22.51 14.51 -26.54
N PRO A 48 23.57 13.70 -26.76
CA PRO A 48 24.72 14.09 -27.56
C PRO A 48 24.39 14.48 -29.01
N ASP A 49 23.28 13.98 -29.55
CA ASP A 49 22.75 14.31 -30.88
C ASP A 49 21.89 15.59 -30.92
N GLY A 50 21.84 16.34 -29.81
CA GLY A 50 21.09 17.59 -29.67
C GLY A 50 19.61 17.43 -29.32
N ARG A 51 19.09 16.20 -29.21
CA ARG A 51 17.68 15.96 -28.86
C ARG A 51 17.41 16.28 -27.40
N VAL A 52 16.23 16.84 -27.12
CA VAL A 52 15.74 17.08 -25.76
C VAL A 52 14.92 15.88 -25.31
N LEU A 53 15.40 15.15 -24.30
CA LEU A 53 14.76 13.97 -23.74
C LEU A 53 14.13 14.29 -22.39
N LYS A 54 12.98 13.67 -22.09
CA LYS A 54 12.38 13.74 -20.76
C LYS A 54 13.15 12.83 -19.81
N ARG A 55 13.68 13.39 -18.72
CA ARG A 55 14.33 12.60 -17.68
C ARG A 55 13.27 12.04 -16.74
N LEU A 56 13.08 10.71 -16.80
CA LEU A 56 12.08 10.00 -16.01
C LEU A 56 12.77 9.07 -15.01
N ARG A 57 12.26 9.04 -13.78
CA ARG A 57 12.59 8.01 -12.79
C ARG A 57 11.34 7.19 -12.49
N LYS A 58 11.47 5.86 -12.45
CA LYS A 58 10.36 4.95 -12.14
C LYS A 58 10.55 4.29 -10.78
N CYS A 59 9.52 4.29 -9.95
CA CYS A 59 9.42 3.52 -8.73
C CYS A 59 8.49 2.34 -8.97
N TYR A 60 9.02 1.12 -8.89
CA TYR A 60 8.18 -0.09 -8.94
C TYR A 60 7.26 -0.14 -7.72
N LEU A 61 5.96 -0.25 -7.96
CA LEU A 61 4.94 -0.31 -6.92
C LEU A 61 4.47 -1.74 -6.64
N GLY A 62 5.05 -2.75 -7.29
CA GLY A 62 4.57 -4.12 -7.16
C GLY A 62 3.48 -4.47 -8.18
N PRO A 63 3.03 -5.73 -8.14
CA PRO A 63 1.94 -6.21 -8.96
C PRO A 63 0.57 -5.80 -8.36
N ASP A 64 -0.48 -6.00 -9.15
CA ASP A 64 -1.86 -6.01 -8.65
C ASP A 64 -2.11 -7.14 -7.64
N LEU A 65 -1.43 -8.27 -7.82
CA LEU A 65 -1.53 -9.46 -6.99
C LEU A 65 -0.18 -10.20 -6.95
N TYR A 66 0.34 -10.46 -5.75
CA TYR A 66 1.45 -11.40 -5.56
C TYR A 66 0.91 -12.83 -5.51
N SER A 67 0.61 -13.41 -6.67
CA SER A 67 -0.07 -14.71 -6.78
C SER A 67 0.68 -15.86 -6.09
N TYR A 68 1.99 -15.96 -6.30
CA TYR A 68 2.81 -17.03 -5.71
C TYR A 68 2.87 -16.90 -4.19
N VAL A 69 3.14 -15.70 -3.68
CA VAL A 69 3.22 -15.45 -2.23
C VAL A 69 1.86 -15.67 -1.56
N SER A 70 0.78 -15.19 -2.19
CA SER A 70 -0.57 -15.42 -1.65
C SER A 70 -0.92 -16.92 -1.65
N GLY A 71 -0.49 -17.66 -2.67
CA GLY A 71 -0.69 -19.11 -2.76
C GLY A 71 0.05 -19.89 -1.66
N THR A 72 1.26 -19.48 -1.28
CA THR A 72 2.03 -20.17 -0.21
C THR A 72 1.57 -19.79 1.20
N HIS A 73 0.75 -18.77 1.35
CA HIS A 73 0.17 -18.30 2.62
C HIS A 73 -1.36 -18.53 2.66
N GLY A 74 -1.86 -19.51 1.92
CA GLY A 74 -3.30 -19.76 1.80
C GLY A 74 -3.98 -20.08 3.13
N ASP A 75 -3.24 -20.63 4.09
CA ASP A 75 -3.66 -20.87 5.47
C ASP A 75 -4.02 -19.58 6.23
N LEU A 76 -3.39 -18.46 5.87
CA LEU A 76 -3.69 -17.15 6.43
C LEU A 76 -4.90 -16.46 5.77
N GLY A 77 -5.39 -16.99 4.63
CA GLY A 77 -6.46 -16.36 3.85
C GLY A 77 -6.09 -14.97 3.33
N LEU A 78 -4.79 -14.68 3.18
CA LEU A 78 -4.29 -13.36 2.78
C LEU A 78 -4.04 -13.27 1.27
N THR A 79 -4.46 -12.16 0.69
CA THR A 79 -4.15 -11.80 -0.69
C THR A 79 -3.18 -10.63 -0.72
N PHE A 80 -1.91 -10.89 -0.99
CA PHE A 80 -0.89 -9.83 -0.97
C PHE A 80 -0.95 -8.96 -2.22
N ARG A 81 -1.01 -7.63 -1.99
CA ARG A 81 -1.11 -6.58 -3.00
C ARG A 81 0.14 -5.70 -3.04
N GLY A 82 0.42 -5.12 -4.21
CA GLY A 82 1.44 -4.09 -4.37
C GLY A 82 1.10 -2.77 -3.66
N LEU A 83 2.08 -1.88 -3.60
CA LEU A 83 2.00 -0.53 -3.03
C LEU A 83 1.01 0.40 -3.75
N ALA A 84 0.61 0.05 -4.99
CA ALA A 84 -0.41 0.78 -5.71
C ALA A 84 -1.79 0.67 -5.05
N GLU A 85 -2.06 -0.43 -4.34
CA GLU A 85 -3.28 -0.65 -3.56
C GLU A 85 -3.15 0.00 -2.18
N ARG A 86 -4.04 0.93 -1.84
CA ARG A 86 -4.02 1.62 -0.53
C ARG A 86 -5.01 0.95 0.42
N GLY A 87 -4.79 1.07 1.73
CA GLY A 87 -5.72 0.51 2.72
C GLY A 87 -5.63 -1.00 2.89
N ARG A 88 -4.75 -1.68 2.14
CA ARG A 88 -4.50 -3.14 2.23
C ARG A 88 -4.14 -3.62 3.64
N GLU A 89 -3.62 -2.73 4.49
CA GLU A 89 -3.34 -3.01 5.89
C GLU A 89 -4.57 -3.49 6.67
N LEU A 90 -5.77 -2.96 6.39
CA LEU A 90 -6.99 -3.40 7.08
C LEU A 90 -7.41 -4.81 6.64
N GLU A 91 -7.39 -5.07 5.33
CA GLU A 91 -7.65 -6.41 4.76
C GLU A 91 -6.70 -7.44 5.38
N TYR A 92 -5.42 -7.09 5.55
CA TYR A 92 -4.43 -7.98 6.15
C TYR A 92 -4.69 -8.23 7.64
N LEU A 93 -5.06 -7.20 8.40
CA LEU A 93 -5.41 -7.35 9.81
C LEU A 93 -6.62 -8.28 9.98
N GLU A 94 -7.66 -8.08 9.18
CA GLU A 94 -8.85 -8.93 9.22
C GLU A 94 -8.55 -10.38 8.81
N GLY A 95 -7.74 -10.59 7.77
CA GLY A 95 -7.32 -11.93 7.35
C GLY A 95 -6.53 -12.66 8.44
N LEU A 96 -5.59 -11.97 9.09
CA LEU A 96 -4.83 -12.53 10.21
C LEU A 96 -5.73 -12.90 11.39
N VAL A 97 -6.72 -12.07 11.73
CA VAL A 97 -7.70 -12.39 12.79
C VAL A 97 -8.46 -13.67 12.45
N ARG A 98 -9.01 -13.76 11.23
CA ARG A 98 -9.73 -14.97 10.76
C ARG A 98 -8.85 -16.21 10.79
N ALA A 99 -7.58 -16.10 10.42
CA ALA A 99 -6.63 -17.21 10.47
C ALA A 99 -6.42 -17.71 11.91
N LEU A 100 -6.30 -16.79 12.88
CA LEU A 100 -6.15 -17.12 14.30
C LEU A 100 -7.43 -17.76 14.88
N GLU A 101 -8.60 -17.21 14.55
CA GLU A 101 -9.91 -17.79 14.92
C GLU A 101 -10.02 -19.23 14.41
N GLY A 102 -9.68 -19.46 13.14
CA GLY A 102 -9.71 -20.81 12.57
C GLY A 102 -8.75 -21.78 13.27
N ARG A 103 -7.54 -21.34 13.65
CA ARG A 103 -6.60 -22.19 14.41
C ARG A 103 -7.15 -22.56 15.78
N LEU A 104 -7.82 -21.62 16.46
CA LEU A 104 -8.47 -21.86 17.75
C LEU A 104 -9.62 -22.86 17.61
N GLU A 105 -10.50 -22.67 16.64
CA GLU A 105 -11.66 -23.53 16.39
C GLU A 105 -11.26 -24.98 16.03
N ARG A 106 -10.15 -25.14 15.29
CA ARG A 106 -9.62 -26.47 14.92
C ARG A 106 -8.80 -27.14 16.04
N GLY A 107 -8.59 -26.47 17.17
CA GLY A 107 -7.79 -27.01 18.27
C GLY A 107 -6.29 -27.15 17.95
N GLU A 108 -5.77 -26.30 17.06
CA GLU A 108 -4.36 -26.31 16.62
C GLU A 108 -3.42 -25.55 17.58
N LEU A 109 -3.94 -25.15 18.75
CA LEU A 109 -3.21 -24.41 19.77
C LEU A 109 -3.18 -25.24 21.05
N ASP A 110 -1.98 -25.55 21.54
CA ASP A 110 -1.84 -26.08 22.89
C ASP A 110 -2.11 -24.99 23.96
N ARG A 111 -2.19 -25.40 25.22
CA ARG A 111 -2.49 -24.47 26.34
C ARG A 111 -1.48 -23.33 26.44
N ALA A 112 -0.20 -23.60 26.25
CA ALA A 112 0.85 -22.58 26.38
C ALA A 112 0.76 -21.59 25.22
N GLN A 113 0.61 -22.08 23.99
CA GLN A 113 0.41 -21.28 22.78
C GLN A 113 -0.85 -20.42 22.87
N ALA A 114 -1.96 -20.98 23.37
CA ALA A 114 -3.20 -20.24 23.55
C ALA A 114 -3.06 -19.09 24.56
N LEU A 115 -2.38 -19.33 25.68
CA LEU A 115 -2.13 -18.29 26.70
C LEU A 115 -1.18 -17.21 26.19
N GLU A 116 -0.12 -17.58 25.47
CA GLU A 116 0.80 -16.64 24.82
C GLU A 116 0.06 -15.76 23.80
N LEU A 117 -0.74 -16.39 22.93
CA LEU A 117 -1.54 -15.69 21.94
C LEU A 117 -2.55 -14.73 22.59
N ALA A 118 -3.25 -15.18 23.64
CA ALA A 118 -4.18 -14.33 24.38
C ALA A 118 -3.49 -13.08 24.98
N GLY A 119 -2.29 -13.25 25.56
CA GLY A 119 -1.50 -12.14 26.06
C GLY A 119 -1.08 -11.15 24.97
N ALA A 120 -0.62 -11.67 23.82
CA ALA A 120 -0.25 -10.84 22.67
C ALA A 120 -1.47 -10.07 22.11
N LEU A 121 -2.62 -10.74 21.99
CA LEU A 121 -3.87 -10.13 21.53
C LEU A 121 -4.37 -9.04 22.48
N ALA A 122 -4.24 -9.23 23.80
CA ALA A 122 -4.57 -8.19 24.78
C ALA A 122 -3.72 -6.93 24.59
N GLN A 123 -2.40 -7.09 24.45
CA GLN A 123 -1.49 -5.96 24.18
C GLN A 123 -1.78 -5.28 22.84
N LEU A 124 -2.10 -6.05 21.79
CA LEU A 124 -2.49 -5.50 20.49
C LEU A 124 -3.82 -4.74 20.57
N SER A 125 -4.81 -5.27 21.28
CA SER A 125 -6.11 -4.63 21.48
C SER A 125 -5.94 -3.24 22.11
N GLU A 126 -5.14 -3.12 23.17
CA GLU A 126 -4.85 -1.82 23.77
C GLU A 126 -4.17 -0.84 22.80
N ARG A 127 -3.21 -1.32 22.00
CA ARG A 127 -2.51 -0.50 21.00
C ARG A 127 -3.46 -0.02 19.91
N LEU A 128 -4.34 -0.91 19.43
CA LEU A 128 -5.34 -0.62 18.41
C LEU A 128 -6.40 0.36 18.95
N ALA A 129 -6.83 0.22 20.21
CA ALA A 129 -7.74 1.15 20.87
C ALA A 129 -7.12 2.57 20.96
N ARG A 130 -5.84 2.66 21.38
CA ARG A 130 -5.11 3.95 21.38
C ARG A 130 -4.98 4.56 19.98
N LEU A 131 -4.71 3.74 18.97
CA LEU A 131 -4.66 4.19 17.58
C LEU A 131 -6.03 4.71 17.10
N SER A 132 -7.10 3.96 17.37
CA SER A 132 -8.48 4.35 17.06
C SER A 132 -8.84 5.70 17.69
N GLY A 133 -8.49 5.91 18.97
CA GLY A 133 -8.67 7.19 19.65
C GLY A 133 -7.96 8.36 18.96
N ARG A 134 -6.69 8.17 18.56
CA ARG A 134 -5.92 9.20 17.82
C ARG A 134 -6.53 9.49 16.45
N LEU A 135 -6.97 8.46 15.73
CA LEU A 135 -7.61 8.61 14.41
C LEU A 135 -8.94 9.38 14.52
N ARG A 136 -9.78 9.06 15.51
CA ARG A 136 -11.03 9.79 15.77
C ARG A 136 -10.78 11.24 16.17
N GLY A 137 -9.79 11.49 17.03
CA GLY A 137 -9.40 12.86 17.41
C GLY A 137 -8.96 13.71 16.23
N ARG A 138 -8.31 13.10 15.22
CA ARG A 138 -7.93 13.78 13.97
C ARG A 138 -9.11 14.04 13.03
N ALA A 139 -10.21 13.31 13.20
CA ALA A 139 -11.46 13.49 12.45
C ALA A 139 -12.46 14.45 13.13
N GLY A 140 -12.10 15.06 14.28
CA GLY A 140 -12.85 16.15 14.92
C GLY A 140 -12.84 17.44 14.09
N PRO A 141 -13.74 18.41 14.35
CA PRO A 141 -14.27 19.32 13.33
C PRO A 141 -13.20 20.13 12.63
N SER A 142 -13.02 19.81 11.35
CA SER A 142 -12.42 20.70 10.37
C SER A 142 -13.42 21.82 10.10
N GLY A 143 -13.14 23.03 10.59
CA GLY A 143 -13.86 24.24 10.18
C GLY A 143 -14.77 24.86 11.24
N ALA A 144 -14.18 25.62 12.17
CA ALA A 144 -14.84 26.74 12.82
C ALA A 144 -13.83 27.89 12.95
N GLN A 145 -13.53 28.53 11.82
CA GLN A 145 -13.03 29.90 11.79
C GLN A 145 -13.80 30.60 10.68
N ALA A 146 -14.76 31.44 11.11
CA ALA A 146 -15.45 32.44 10.31
C ALA A 146 -14.56 33.68 10.17
#